data_AF-A0A661L956-F1
#
_entry.id   AF-A0A661L956-F1
#
_cell.length_a   1.000
_cell.length_b   1.000
_cell.length_c   1.000
_cell.angle_alpha   90.00
_cell.angle_beta   90.00
_cell.angle_gamma   90.00
#
_symmetry.space_group_name_H-M   'P 1'
#
loop_
_entity.id
_entity.type
_entity.pdbx_description
1 polymer ?
#
loop_
_entity_poly.entity_id
_entity_poly.type
_entity_poly.pdbx_seq_one_letter_code
_entity_poly.pdbx_strand_id
1 'polypeptide(L)'
;MKKTEIKKITEKLISKPRLFWDAADTKEKEQVFDFDKEYQNFLNKAKTEREAVNIISEIALKNGFSPNPSSRPPIKLMKTFQEKLIALSISGKKPINEGINLIVSHLDSPRLDLKQNPLYEDVDLAFMKTHYYGGIKKFQWLTRPLAIHGKVIRSNGSSLDIVVGENNSDPVFTVSDILPHLAKNVQTDKKVSDAFVGEKLNLMVGSIPFGDKDTKDRFKLAILNLLNEKFGIVEEDLISAELEVVPAGVARDVGWDRGLTGAYGQDDRSCVFTSLKAIIDIKNPQKTALVLFVDKE
;
A
#
# COMPACT_ATOMS: atom_id res chain seq x y z
N MET A 1 47.58 9.64 -29.57
CA MET A 1 46.19 9.79 -30.07
C MET A 1 45.83 11.26 -30.12
N LYS A 2 45.21 11.72 -31.20
CA LYS A 2 44.73 13.11 -31.31
C LYS A 2 43.53 13.31 -30.36
N LYS A 3 43.36 14.52 -29.83
CA LYS A 3 42.25 14.88 -28.91
C LYS A 3 40.86 14.50 -29.48
N THR A 4 40.72 14.56 -30.80
CA THR A 4 39.54 14.16 -31.57
C THR A 4 39.29 12.64 -31.59
N GLU A 5 40.33 11.81 -31.61
CA GLU A 5 40.22 10.35 -31.53
C GLU A 5 39.84 9.92 -30.11
N ILE A 6 40.45 10.55 -29.10
CA ILE A 6 40.11 10.31 -27.69
C ILE A 6 38.63 10.66 -27.46
N LYS A 7 38.13 11.80 -27.96
CA LYS A 7 36.72 12.19 -27.84
C LYS A 7 35.76 11.16 -28.47
N LYS A 8 36.06 10.66 -29.69
CA LYS A 8 35.25 9.62 -30.35
C LYS A 8 35.24 8.31 -29.57
N ILE A 9 36.39 7.90 -29.02
CA ILE A 9 36.50 6.69 -28.20
C ILE A 9 35.72 6.86 -26.89
N THR A 10 35.82 8.02 -26.24
CA THR A 10 35.05 8.35 -25.03
C THR A 10 33.54 8.32 -25.29
N GLU A 11 33.06 8.91 -26.38
CA GLU A 11 31.63 8.88 -26.74
C GLU A 11 31.12 7.46 -27.05
N LYS A 12 31.98 6.58 -27.57
CA LYS A 12 31.65 5.18 -27.85
C LYS A 12 31.69 4.29 -26.61
N LEU A 13 32.66 4.52 -25.71
CA LEU A 13 32.96 3.60 -24.60
C LEU A 13 32.34 4.04 -23.27
N ILE A 14 32.10 5.35 -23.08
CA ILE A 14 31.51 5.86 -21.84
C ILE A 14 30.03 6.12 -22.05
N SER A 15 29.20 5.32 -21.37
CA SER A 15 27.77 5.61 -21.26
C SER A 15 27.58 6.92 -20.50
N LYS A 16 26.79 7.83 -21.07
CA LYS A 16 26.35 9.04 -20.38
C LYS A 16 24.84 8.92 -20.13
N PRO A 17 24.36 9.15 -18.89
CA PRO A 17 22.93 9.20 -18.64
C PRO A 17 22.32 10.31 -19.51
N ARG A 18 21.25 9.98 -20.22
CA ARG A 18 20.45 10.95 -20.98
C ARG A 18 19.18 11.21 -20.20
N LEU A 19 18.80 12.47 -20.06
CA LEU A 19 17.51 12.83 -19.48
C LEU A 19 16.41 12.28 -20.39
N PHE A 20 15.44 11.59 -19.82
CA PHE A 20 14.31 11.03 -20.58
C PHE A 20 13.62 12.11 -21.42
N TRP A 21 13.34 13.28 -20.83
CA TRP A 21 12.65 14.38 -21.51
C TRP A 21 13.42 14.99 -22.71
N ASP A 22 14.75 14.80 -22.79
CA ASP A 22 15.54 15.24 -23.94
C ASP A 22 15.58 14.19 -25.05
N ALA A 23 15.45 12.92 -24.69
CA ALA A 23 15.55 11.78 -25.60
C ALA A 23 14.20 11.33 -26.17
N ALA A 24 13.13 11.50 -25.40
CA ALA A 24 11.79 11.05 -25.73
C ALA A 24 11.13 11.96 -26.77
N ASP A 25 10.42 11.35 -27.72
CA ASP A 25 9.57 12.09 -28.64
C ASP A 25 8.27 12.57 -27.96
N THR A 26 7.47 13.38 -28.67
CA THR A 26 6.22 13.93 -28.10
C THR A 26 5.24 12.84 -27.68
N LYS A 27 5.18 11.73 -28.43
CA LYS A 27 4.26 10.63 -28.15
C LYS A 27 4.69 9.84 -26.92
N GLU A 28 5.98 9.56 -26.78
CA GLU A 28 6.54 8.91 -25.59
C GLU A 28 6.29 9.76 -24.34
N LYS A 29 6.43 11.09 -24.45
CA LYS A 29 6.12 12.03 -23.36
C LYS A 29 4.66 11.99 -22.94
N GLU A 30 3.73 11.95 -23.90
CA GLU A 30 2.30 11.80 -23.62
C GLU A 30 1.99 10.47 -22.94
N GLN A 31 2.61 9.38 -23.41
CA GLN A 31 2.43 8.04 -22.85
C GLN A 31 2.88 7.93 -21.39
N VAL A 32 3.89 8.70 -20.96
CA VAL A 32 4.31 8.75 -19.56
C VAL A 32 3.17 9.20 -18.66
N PHE A 33 2.44 10.26 -19.05
CA PHE A 33 1.34 10.79 -18.23
C PHE A 33 0.14 9.85 -18.19
N ASP A 34 -0.14 9.12 -19.26
CA ASP A 34 -1.21 8.11 -19.24
C ASP A 34 -0.82 6.88 -18.42
N PHE A 35 0.44 6.43 -18.50
CA PHE A 35 0.97 5.37 -17.66
C PHE A 35 0.94 5.77 -16.17
N ASP A 36 1.27 7.02 -15.86
CA ASP A 36 1.22 7.53 -14.50
C ASP A 36 -0.22 7.60 -13.96
N LYS A 37 -1.21 8.00 -14.76
CA LYS A 37 -2.63 7.92 -14.32
C LYS A 37 -3.06 6.50 -13.98
N GLU A 38 -2.61 5.50 -14.75
CA GLU A 38 -2.86 4.09 -14.42
C GLU A 38 -2.18 3.70 -13.12
N TYR A 39 -0.94 4.16 -12.90
CA TYR A 39 -0.19 3.92 -11.66
C TYR A 39 -0.85 4.56 -10.44
N GLN A 40 -1.26 5.84 -10.53
CA GLN A 40 -2.00 6.53 -9.47
C GLN A 40 -3.29 5.78 -9.13
N ASN A 41 -4.04 5.33 -10.14
CA ASN A 41 -5.26 4.53 -9.94
C ASN A 41 -4.98 3.17 -9.28
N PHE A 42 -3.85 2.54 -9.59
CA PHE A 42 -3.41 1.33 -8.91
C PHE A 42 -3.13 1.61 -7.42
N LEU A 43 -2.31 2.62 -7.11
CA LEU A 43 -1.97 3.00 -5.73
C LEU A 43 -3.21 3.38 -4.89
N ASN A 44 -4.17 4.08 -5.49
CA ASN A 44 -5.41 4.48 -4.81
C ASN A 44 -6.25 3.29 -4.34
N LYS A 45 -6.15 2.16 -5.04
CA LYS A 45 -6.94 0.97 -4.73
C LYS A 45 -6.12 -0.06 -3.95
N ALA A 46 -4.80 -0.08 -4.11
CA ALA A 46 -3.88 -1.04 -3.51
C ALA A 46 -3.16 -0.42 -2.30
N LYS A 47 -3.89 -0.15 -1.20
CA LYS A 47 -3.29 0.44 0.00
C LYS A 47 -2.75 -0.61 0.98
N THR A 48 -3.30 -1.82 0.96
CA THR A 48 -2.81 -3.00 1.68
C THR A 48 -2.29 -4.06 0.71
N GLU A 49 -1.50 -5.02 1.20
CA GLU A 49 -1.03 -6.14 0.36
C GLU A 49 -2.19 -6.98 -0.16
N ARG A 50 -3.26 -7.16 0.63
CA ARG A 50 -4.46 -7.93 0.22
C ARG A 50 -5.18 -7.24 -0.94
N GLU A 51 -5.35 -5.93 -0.82
CA GLU A 51 -5.95 -5.12 -1.89
C GLU A 51 -5.11 -5.15 -3.15
N ALA A 52 -3.78 -5.04 -3.00
CA ALA A 52 -2.85 -5.16 -4.12
C ALA A 52 -2.99 -6.52 -4.83
N VAL A 53 -3.01 -7.63 -4.09
CA VAL A 53 -3.25 -8.97 -4.65
C VAL A 53 -4.59 -9.05 -5.37
N ASN A 54 -5.66 -8.49 -4.80
CA ASN A 54 -6.98 -8.51 -5.41
C ASN A 54 -6.99 -7.78 -6.77
N ILE A 55 -6.43 -6.57 -6.83
CA ILE A 55 -6.36 -5.78 -8.06
C ILE A 55 -5.46 -6.45 -9.09
N ILE A 56 -4.29 -6.96 -8.68
CA ILE A 56 -3.40 -7.71 -9.57
C ILE A 56 -4.12 -8.94 -10.12
N SER A 57 -4.88 -9.66 -9.30
CA SER A 57 -5.66 -10.83 -9.71
C SER A 57 -6.71 -10.46 -10.75
N GLU A 58 -7.46 -9.38 -10.54
CA GLU A 58 -8.44 -8.89 -11.51
C GLU A 58 -7.80 -8.54 -12.85
N ILE A 59 -6.68 -7.80 -12.82
CA ILE A 59 -5.96 -7.39 -14.02
C ILE A 59 -5.39 -8.63 -14.74
N ALA A 60 -4.82 -9.58 -14.01
CA ALA A 60 -4.24 -10.80 -14.56
C ALA A 60 -5.33 -11.67 -15.23
N LEU A 61 -6.47 -11.88 -14.57
CA LEU A 61 -7.61 -12.63 -15.12
C LEU A 61 -8.11 -12.00 -16.43
N LYS A 62 -8.28 -10.67 -16.46
CA LYS A 62 -8.68 -9.93 -17.67
C LYS A 62 -7.68 -10.08 -18.82
N ASN A 63 -6.42 -10.37 -18.52
CA ASN A 63 -5.35 -10.55 -19.50
C ASN A 63 -5.01 -12.02 -19.81
N GLY A 64 -5.91 -12.93 -19.43
CA GLY A 64 -5.86 -14.35 -19.79
C GLY A 64 -4.95 -15.21 -18.90
N PHE A 65 -4.49 -14.69 -17.77
CA PHE A 65 -3.91 -15.53 -16.73
C PHE A 65 -5.01 -16.31 -16.02
N SER A 66 -4.70 -17.53 -15.58
CA SER A 66 -5.66 -18.38 -14.88
C SER A 66 -4.97 -19.22 -13.81
N PRO A 67 -5.64 -19.53 -12.68
CA PRO A 67 -5.14 -20.52 -11.73
C PRO A 67 -5.11 -21.95 -12.28
N ASN A 68 -5.90 -22.20 -13.34
CA ASN A 68 -6.01 -23.47 -14.05
C ASN A 68 -5.94 -23.19 -15.57
N PRO A 69 -4.77 -22.80 -16.10
CA PRO A 69 -4.65 -22.47 -17.51
C PRO A 69 -4.72 -23.72 -18.38
N SER A 70 -5.16 -23.56 -19.63
CA SER A 70 -5.06 -24.64 -20.62
C SER A 70 -3.59 -24.95 -20.93
N SER A 71 -3.30 -26.20 -21.34
CA SER A 71 -1.95 -26.62 -21.71
C SER A 71 -1.43 -26.04 -23.04
N ARG A 72 -2.10 -25.03 -23.61
CA ARG A 72 -1.76 -24.45 -24.90
C ARG A 72 -0.78 -23.28 -24.71
N PRO A 73 0.45 -23.34 -25.28
CA PRO A 73 1.41 -22.26 -25.14
C PRO A 73 0.97 -20.97 -25.87
N PRO A 74 1.33 -19.78 -25.36
CA PRO A 74 1.96 -19.57 -24.05
C PRO A 74 0.97 -19.83 -22.90
N ILE A 75 1.38 -20.64 -21.93
CA ILE A 75 0.61 -20.92 -20.72
C ILE A 75 0.77 -19.72 -19.79
N LYS A 76 -0.35 -19.05 -19.48
CA LYS A 76 -0.41 -17.93 -18.53
C LYS A 76 -0.98 -18.39 -17.20
N LEU A 77 -0.12 -18.61 -16.21
CA LEU A 77 -0.52 -19.10 -14.89
C LEU A 77 -0.53 -17.95 -13.89
N MET A 78 -1.55 -17.92 -13.03
CA MET A 78 -1.53 -17.12 -11.80
C MET A 78 -1.73 -18.02 -10.59
N LYS A 79 -1.03 -17.75 -9.49
CA LYS A 79 -1.28 -18.42 -8.20
C LYS A 79 -1.22 -17.40 -7.08
N THR A 80 -2.24 -17.41 -6.23
CA THR A 80 -2.27 -16.61 -4.99
C THR A 80 -1.91 -17.50 -3.81
N PHE A 81 -1.36 -16.90 -2.76
CA PHE A 81 -1.14 -17.55 -1.48
C PHE A 81 -1.64 -16.66 -0.35
N GLN A 82 -2.59 -17.17 0.44
CA GLN A 82 -3.24 -16.50 1.57
C GLN A 82 -3.82 -15.10 1.25
N GLU A 83 -4.09 -14.82 -0.03
CA GLU A 83 -4.52 -13.50 -0.54
C GLU A 83 -3.51 -12.37 -0.28
N LYS A 84 -2.25 -12.69 0.02
CA LYS A 84 -1.19 -11.71 0.32
C LYS A 84 0.00 -11.78 -0.61
N LEU A 85 0.14 -12.89 -1.31
CA LEU A 85 1.16 -13.09 -2.33
C LEU A 85 0.50 -13.51 -3.63
N ILE A 86 1.09 -13.13 -4.76
CA ILE A 86 0.66 -13.57 -6.09
C ILE A 86 1.83 -13.77 -7.03
N ALA A 87 1.85 -14.92 -7.70
CA ALA A 87 2.79 -15.27 -8.74
C ALA A 87 2.10 -15.23 -10.10
N LEU A 88 2.70 -14.53 -11.07
CA LEU A 88 2.26 -14.51 -12.47
C LEU A 88 3.36 -15.08 -13.36
N SER A 89 3.03 -16.06 -14.19
CA SER A 89 4.00 -16.63 -15.12
C SER A 89 3.47 -16.82 -16.53
N ILE A 90 4.37 -16.66 -17.51
CA ILE A 90 4.13 -16.93 -18.92
C ILE A 90 5.19 -17.91 -19.40
N SER A 91 4.76 -19.09 -19.88
CA SER A 91 5.68 -20.11 -20.39
C SER A 91 6.46 -19.60 -21.61
N GLY A 92 7.77 -19.80 -21.60
CA GLY A 92 8.63 -19.53 -22.74
C GLY A 92 8.65 -20.67 -23.76
N LYS A 93 9.31 -20.44 -24.90
CA LYS A 93 9.56 -21.47 -25.92
C LYS A 93 10.63 -22.48 -25.49
N LYS A 94 11.60 -22.04 -24.68
CA LYS A 94 12.70 -22.86 -24.18
C LYS A 94 12.27 -23.69 -22.97
N PRO A 95 12.83 -24.90 -22.80
CA PRO A 95 12.58 -25.73 -21.62
C PRO A 95 13.04 -25.04 -20.34
N ILE A 96 12.38 -25.34 -19.22
CA ILE A 96 12.60 -24.65 -17.94
C ILE A 96 14.01 -24.85 -17.37
N ASN A 97 14.70 -25.92 -17.76
CA ASN A 97 16.09 -26.21 -17.36
C ASN A 97 17.11 -25.23 -17.99
N GLU A 98 16.73 -24.47 -19.04
CA GLU A 98 17.54 -23.34 -19.54
C GLU A 98 17.37 -22.06 -18.70
N GLY A 99 16.60 -22.14 -17.61
CA GLY A 99 16.35 -21.07 -16.66
C GLY A 99 15.12 -20.23 -17.00
N ILE A 100 14.79 -19.34 -16.07
CA ILE A 100 13.65 -18.41 -16.14
C ILE A 100 14.13 -16.97 -15.96
N ASN A 101 13.32 -16.03 -16.44
CA ASN A 101 13.49 -14.62 -16.10
C ASN A 101 12.55 -14.31 -14.94
N LEU A 102 13.12 -13.89 -13.81
CA LEU A 102 12.38 -13.65 -12.56
C LEU A 102 12.48 -12.18 -12.16
N ILE A 103 11.33 -11.59 -11.82
CA ILE A 103 11.25 -10.34 -11.06
C ILE A 103 10.54 -10.65 -9.74
N VAL A 104 11.08 -10.12 -8.64
CA VAL A 104 10.45 -10.19 -7.33
C VAL A 104 10.28 -8.76 -6.83
N SER A 105 9.08 -8.46 -6.35
CA SER A 105 8.74 -7.19 -5.70
C SER A 105 7.82 -7.44 -4.51
N HIS A 106 7.89 -6.60 -3.49
CA HIS A 106 7.03 -6.66 -2.32
C HIS A 106 5.81 -5.73 -2.46
N LEU A 107 4.71 -6.14 -1.83
CA LEU A 107 3.40 -5.50 -1.90
C LEU A 107 3.07 -4.70 -0.63
N ASP A 108 3.71 -5.09 0.47
CA ASP A 108 3.48 -4.45 1.75
C ASP A 108 4.11 -3.07 1.80
N SER A 109 3.63 -2.27 2.74
CA SER A 109 4.16 -0.93 2.96
C SER A 109 4.07 -0.62 4.44
N PRO A 110 5.01 0.17 4.99
CA PRO A 110 4.99 0.53 6.40
C PRO A 110 3.66 1.18 6.79
N ARG A 111 3.06 0.71 7.89
CA ARG A 111 1.70 1.04 8.34
C ARG A 111 1.55 0.99 9.86
N LEU A 112 0.35 1.28 10.37
CA LEU A 112 -0.01 1.00 11.75
C LEU A 112 -1.08 -0.09 11.79
N ASP A 113 -0.79 -1.21 12.44
CA ASP A 113 -1.76 -2.29 12.62
C ASP A 113 -2.54 -2.07 13.91
N LEU A 114 -3.81 -2.42 13.93
CA LEU A 114 -4.57 -2.45 15.18
C LEU A 114 -4.16 -3.66 16.02
N LYS A 115 -4.01 -3.46 17.33
CA LYS A 115 -3.79 -4.58 18.27
C LYS A 115 -5.03 -5.46 18.36
N GLN A 116 -4.89 -6.69 18.86
CA GLN A 116 -6.00 -7.65 19.04
C GLN A 116 -7.15 -7.10 19.89
N ASN A 117 -6.86 -6.32 20.93
CA ASN A 117 -7.85 -5.61 21.75
C ASN A 117 -7.60 -4.11 21.59
N PRO A 118 -8.00 -3.50 20.46
CA PRO A 118 -7.54 -2.17 20.12
C PRO A 118 -8.37 -1.11 20.83
N LEU A 119 -9.69 -1.30 20.94
CA LEU A 119 -10.63 -0.26 21.34
C LEU A 119 -10.60 -0.03 22.86
N TYR A 120 -10.36 1.21 23.25
CA TYR A 120 -10.44 1.67 24.63
C TYR A 120 -10.94 3.11 24.68
N GLU A 121 -11.40 3.55 25.85
CA GLU A 121 -11.67 4.97 26.09
C GLU A 121 -10.68 5.56 27.08
N ASP A 122 -10.38 6.84 26.90
CA ASP A 122 -9.58 7.65 27.81
C ASP A 122 -9.95 9.12 27.63
N VAL A 123 -10.00 9.88 28.73
CA VAL A 123 -10.32 11.32 28.74
C VAL A 123 -11.54 11.69 27.88
N ASP A 124 -12.67 10.99 28.07
CA ASP A 124 -13.92 11.22 27.33
C ASP A 124 -13.79 11.08 25.79
N LEU A 125 -12.85 10.25 25.32
CA LEU A 125 -12.60 9.95 23.92
C LEU A 125 -12.42 8.45 23.72
N ALA A 126 -12.77 7.96 22.53
CA ALA A 126 -12.52 6.59 22.12
C ALA A 126 -11.30 6.50 21.20
N PHE A 127 -10.44 5.52 21.48
CA PHE A 127 -9.18 5.28 20.79
C PHE A 127 -9.02 3.82 20.39
N MET A 128 -8.23 3.56 19.35
CA MET A 128 -7.76 2.24 18.97
C MET A 128 -6.24 2.15 19.11
N LYS A 129 -5.76 1.19 19.92
CA LYS A 129 -4.34 0.91 20.09
C LYS A 129 -3.75 0.35 18.81
N THR A 130 -2.61 0.90 18.42
CA THR A 130 -1.88 0.43 17.24
C THR A 130 -0.55 -0.23 17.61
N HIS A 131 0.02 -0.93 16.64
CA HIS A 131 1.38 -1.44 16.59
C HIS A 131 1.93 -1.13 15.20
N TYR A 132 3.06 -0.44 15.10
CA TYR A 132 3.60 -0.10 13.79
C TYR A 132 4.19 -1.33 13.09
N TYR A 133 4.02 -1.39 11.77
CA TYR A 133 4.59 -2.39 10.90
C TYR A 133 5.63 -1.73 9.99
N GLY A 134 6.80 -2.36 9.84
CA GLY A 134 7.93 -1.82 9.07
C GLY A 134 8.63 -0.61 9.72
N GLY A 135 9.57 -0.02 8.98
CA GLY A 135 10.42 1.09 9.43
C GLY A 135 9.76 2.47 9.33
N ILE A 136 8.65 2.70 10.04
CA ILE A 136 7.96 4.00 9.94
C ILE A 136 8.75 5.17 10.53
N LYS A 137 8.65 6.34 9.89
CA LYS A 137 8.94 7.63 10.53
C LYS A 137 7.75 8.08 11.37
N LYS A 138 7.71 7.66 12.63
CA LYS A 138 6.56 7.83 13.56
C LYS A 138 5.92 9.22 13.53
N PHE A 139 6.70 10.29 13.49
CA PHE A 139 6.20 11.67 13.45
C PHE A 139 5.37 12.02 12.19
N GLN A 140 5.56 11.30 11.08
CA GLN A 140 4.80 11.50 9.84
C GLN A 140 3.39 10.86 9.88
N TRP A 141 3.05 10.18 10.97
CA TRP A 141 1.74 9.55 11.19
C TRP A 141 0.84 10.38 12.11
N LEU A 142 1.37 11.45 12.70
CA LEU A 142 0.65 12.36 13.57
C LEU A 142 -0.07 13.44 12.76
N THR A 143 -1.19 13.94 13.31
CA THR A 143 -1.93 15.12 12.84
C THR A 143 -2.20 15.10 11.34
N ARG A 144 -2.67 13.96 10.83
CA ARG A 144 -3.03 13.78 9.44
C ARG A 144 -4.25 12.88 9.29
N PRO A 145 -5.00 13.00 8.18
CA PRO A 145 -6.05 12.05 7.84
C PRO A 145 -5.48 10.64 7.65
N LEU A 146 -6.08 9.68 8.35
CA LEU A 146 -5.81 8.26 8.27
C LEU A 146 -7.11 7.50 7.95
N ALA A 147 -6.99 6.40 7.22
CA ALA A 147 -8.06 5.48 6.87
C ALA A 147 -7.79 4.11 7.49
N ILE A 148 -8.85 3.34 7.76
CA ILE A 148 -8.78 1.95 8.22
C ILE A 148 -9.14 1.05 7.05
N HIS A 149 -8.26 0.10 6.76
CA HIS A 149 -8.43 -0.94 5.76
C HIS A 149 -8.27 -2.31 6.44
N GLY A 150 -8.79 -3.37 5.83
CA GLY A 150 -8.44 -4.73 6.24
C GLY A 150 -9.61 -5.69 6.24
N LYS A 151 -9.46 -6.79 6.98
CA LYS A 151 -10.40 -7.91 6.97
C LYS A 151 -10.70 -8.37 8.39
N VAL A 152 -11.96 -8.65 8.66
CA VAL A 152 -12.45 -9.24 9.91
C VAL A 152 -12.96 -10.65 9.62
N ILE A 153 -12.52 -11.63 10.42
CA ILE A 153 -13.10 -12.97 10.42
C ILE A 153 -14.06 -13.08 11.59
N ARG A 154 -15.35 -13.19 11.29
CA ARG A 154 -16.40 -13.31 12.30
C ARG A 154 -16.41 -14.69 12.94
N SER A 155 -17.04 -14.80 14.11
CA SER A 155 -17.21 -16.08 14.84
C SER A 155 -17.85 -17.21 14.00
N ASN A 156 -18.68 -16.89 13.01
CA ASN A 156 -19.27 -17.88 12.10
C ASN A 156 -18.34 -18.30 10.93
N GLY A 157 -17.09 -17.82 10.90
CA GLY A 157 -16.11 -18.10 9.85
C GLY A 157 -16.27 -17.25 8.57
N SER A 158 -17.28 -16.38 8.49
CA SER A 158 -17.40 -15.44 7.36
C SER A 158 -16.36 -14.33 7.45
N SER A 159 -15.86 -13.89 6.30
CA SER A 159 -14.95 -12.75 6.21
C SER A 159 -15.71 -11.49 5.79
N LEU A 160 -15.26 -10.35 6.30
CA LEU A 160 -15.76 -9.03 5.96
C LEU A 160 -14.56 -8.11 5.69
N ASP A 161 -14.51 -7.52 4.50
CA ASP A 161 -13.55 -6.46 4.19
C ASP A 161 -14.08 -5.12 4.70
N ILE A 162 -13.19 -4.33 5.33
CA ILE A 162 -13.48 -3.02 5.89
C ILE A 162 -12.58 -2.00 5.20
N VAL A 163 -13.20 -0.94 4.69
CA VAL A 163 -12.52 0.27 4.22
C VAL A 163 -13.30 1.47 4.71
N VAL A 164 -12.68 2.33 5.52
CA VAL A 164 -13.27 3.56 6.05
C VAL A 164 -12.24 4.69 6.01
N GLY A 165 -12.59 5.80 5.38
CA GLY A 165 -11.74 7.00 5.29
C GLY A 165 -11.19 7.28 3.89
N GLU A 166 -11.58 6.49 2.90
CA GLU A 166 -11.18 6.69 1.49
C GLU A 166 -12.22 7.46 0.68
N ASN A 167 -13.52 7.25 0.94
CA ASN A 167 -14.55 8.00 0.23
C ASN A 167 -14.61 9.43 0.76
N ASN A 168 -14.91 10.40 -0.11
CA ASN A 168 -15.03 11.81 0.29
C ASN A 168 -16.13 12.07 1.34
N SER A 169 -17.10 11.15 1.47
CA SER A 169 -18.16 11.20 2.49
C SER A 169 -17.83 10.43 3.77
N ASP A 170 -16.75 9.65 3.78
CA ASP A 170 -16.35 8.90 4.97
C ASP A 170 -15.70 9.82 6.01
N PRO A 171 -15.87 9.53 7.31
CA PRO A 171 -15.01 10.11 8.31
C PRO A 171 -13.57 9.59 8.15
N VAL A 172 -12.60 10.39 8.56
CA VAL A 172 -11.19 10.00 8.67
C VAL A 172 -10.77 9.97 10.14
N PHE A 173 -9.64 9.33 10.39
CA PHE A 173 -9.06 9.19 11.72
C PHE A 173 -7.74 9.97 11.82
N THR A 174 -7.21 10.14 13.03
CA THR A 174 -5.89 10.75 13.23
C THR A 174 -5.24 10.24 14.52
N VAL A 175 -3.92 10.27 14.57
CA VAL A 175 -3.16 10.23 15.81
C VAL A 175 -2.87 11.67 16.22
N SER A 176 -3.13 12.04 17.48
CA SER A 176 -2.92 13.42 17.95
C SER A 176 -1.46 13.70 18.29
N ASP A 177 -1.02 14.93 18.04
CA ASP A 177 0.28 15.44 18.46
C ASP A 177 0.14 16.49 19.57
N ILE A 178 1.21 16.70 20.33
CA ILE A 178 1.29 17.80 21.27
C ILE A 178 1.49 19.12 20.51
N LEU A 179 0.71 20.12 20.88
CA LEU A 179 0.82 21.45 20.28
C LEU A 179 2.21 22.08 20.54
N PRO A 180 2.75 22.88 19.60
CA PRO A 180 4.12 23.41 19.69
C PRO A 180 4.42 24.18 20.99
N HIS A 181 3.44 24.92 21.53
CA HIS A 181 3.60 25.72 22.76
C HIS A 181 3.93 24.89 24.02
N LEU A 182 3.63 23.58 24.01
CA LEU A 182 3.93 22.66 25.12
C LEU A 182 4.96 21.58 24.74
N ALA A 183 5.43 21.59 23.48
CA ALA A 183 6.28 20.54 22.94
C ALA A 183 7.75 20.62 23.40
N LYS A 184 8.20 21.79 23.90
CA LYS A 184 9.63 22.06 24.17
C LYS A 184 10.32 20.95 24.96
N ASN A 185 9.81 20.66 26.16
CA ASN A 185 10.41 19.69 27.08
C ASN A 185 10.05 18.23 26.77
N VAL A 186 9.10 17.98 25.86
CA VAL A 186 8.55 16.64 25.59
C VAL A 186 9.04 16.07 24.26
N GLN A 187 9.28 16.93 23.27
CA GLN A 187 9.65 16.58 21.90
C GLN A 187 10.82 17.39 21.36
N THR A 188 10.80 18.73 21.47
CA THR A 188 11.75 19.61 20.74
C THR A 188 13.20 19.36 21.11
N ASP A 189 13.49 19.19 22.40
CA ASP A 189 14.86 18.99 22.88
C ASP A 189 15.33 17.52 22.80
N LYS A 190 14.48 16.61 22.30
CA LYS A 190 14.78 15.18 22.19
C LYS A 190 15.22 14.80 20.79
N LYS A 191 15.97 13.70 20.69
CA LYS A 191 16.18 13.03 19.41
C LYS A 191 14.84 12.52 18.88
N VAL A 192 14.68 12.54 17.56
CA VAL A 192 13.46 12.06 16.89
C VAL A 192 13.11 10.62 17.30
N SER A 193 14.11 9.76 17.54
CA SER A 193 13.92 8.39 18.02
C SER A 193 13.19 8.30 19.37
N ASP A 194 13.37 9.32 20.21
CA ASP A 194 12.94 9.33 21.61
C ASP A 194 11.73 10.25 21.83
N ALA A 195 11.54 11.24 20.93
CA ALA A 195 10.43 12.18 20.95
C ALA A 195 9.10 11.51 20.63
N PHE A 196 9.11 10.49 19.76
CA PHE A 196 7.90 9.83 19.25
C PHE A 196 7.91 8.34 19.64
N VAL A 197 7.09 8.01 20.63
CA VAL A 197 6.97 6.65 21.19
C VAL A 197 5.90 5.89 20.42
N GLY A 198 6.22 4.69 19.93
CA GLY A 198 5.33 3.92 19.05
C GLY A 198 4.04 3.50 19.74
N GLU A 199 4.12 3.15 21.02
CA GLU A 199 3.01 2.77 21.89
C GLU A 199 2.01 3.90 22.12
N LYS A 200 2.38 5.14 21.80
CA LYS A 200 1.50 6.32 21.89
C LYS A 200 0.79 6.65 20.57
N LEU A 201 1.03 5.90 19.49
CA LEU A 201 0.38 6.10 18.20
C LEU A 201 -1.07 5.59 18.20
N ASN A 202 -1.86 5.96 19.19
CA ASN A 202 -3.25 5.53 19.31
C ASN A 202 -4.14 6.33 18.38
N LEU A 203 -4.95 5.61 17.59
CA LEU A 203 -5.85 6.20 16.62
C LEU A 203 -7.08 6.74 17.34
N MET A 204 -7.39 8.03 17.19
CA MET A 204 -8.64 8.60 17.70
C MET A 204 -9.80 8.22 16.80
N VAL A 205 -10.84 7.62 17.37
CA VAL A 205 -11.98 7.06 16.61
C VAL A 205 -13.35 7.60 17.04
N GLY A 206 -13.46 8.29 18.18
CA GLY A 206 -14.72 8.85 18.63
C GLY A 206 -14.63 9.84 19.77
N SER A 207 -15.67 10.66 19.91
CA SER A 207 -15.82 11.66 20.96
C SER A 207 -17.27 11.90 21.39
N ILE A 208 -18.23 11.16 20.84
CA ILE A 208 -19.64 11.27 21.18
C ILE A 208 -20.03 10.02 21.99
N PRO A 209 -20.53 10.17 23.22
CA PRO A 209 -20.84 9.03 24.06
C PRO A 209 -22.23 8.44 23.80
N PHE A 210 -22.43 7.19 24.23
CA PHE A 210 -23.70 6.48 24.22
C PHE A 210 -24.29 6.37 25.63
N GLY A 211 -25.58 6.70 25.79
CA GLY A 211 -26.22 6.72 27.12
C GLY A 211 -25.86 7.95 27.97
N ASP A 212 -26.13 7.85 29.27
CA ASP A 212 -25.96 8.94 30.24
C ASP A 212 -24.55 8.96 30.88
N LYS A 213 -24.33 9.89 31.81
CA LYS A 213 -23.04 10.09 32.50
C LYS A 213 -22.65 8.93 33.42
N ASP A 214 -23.60 8.09 33.82
CA ASP A 214 -23.37 6.98 34.74
C ASP A 214 -23.12 5.66 33.95
N THR A 215 -23.31 5.71 32.62
CA THR A 215 -22.97 4.63 31.70
C THR A 215 -21.45 4.45 31.63
N LYS A 216 -20.98 3.29 32.10
CA LYS A 216 -19.57 2.90 32.04
C LYS A 216 -19.14 2.67 30.59
N ASP A 217 -17.91 3.08 30.26
CA ASP A 217 -17.32 2.85 28.94
C ASP A 217 -18.14 3.47 27.79
N ARG A 218 -18.85 4.58 28.05
CA ARG A 218 -19.87 5.14 27.16
C ARG A 218 -19.34 5.61 25.80
N PHE A 219 -18.07 6.01 25.68
CA PHE A 219 -17.48 6.39 24.40
C PHE A 219 -17.04 5.16 23.61
N LYS A 220 -16.45 4.18 24.31
CA LYS A 220 -16.16 2.87 23.72
C LYS A 220 -17.44 2.19 23.22
N LEU A 221 -18.50 2.21 24.03
CA LEU A 221 -19.80 1.64 23.69
C LEU A 221 -20.42 2.31 22.45
N ALA A 222 -20.28 3.63 22.32
CA ALA A 222 -20.75 4.36 21.13
C ALA A 222 -20.08 3.83 19.85
N ILE A 223 -18.76 3.62 19.89
CA ILE A 223 -18.02 3.07 18.75
C ILE A 223 -18.42 1.64 18.46
N LEU A 224 -18.57 0.79 19.49
CA LEU A 224 -19.05 -0.58 19.30
C LEU A 224 -20.46 -0.62 18.69
N ASN A 225 -21.35 0.28 19.11
CA ASN A 225 -22.69 0.39 18.54
C ASN A 225 -22.62 0.75 17.05
N LEU A 226 -21.80 1.73 16.67
CA LEU A 226 -21.61 2.12 15.27
C LEU A 226 -21.01 0.99 14.41
N LEU A 227 -20.02 0.26 14.94
CA LEU A 227 -19.44 -0.90 14.28
C LEU A 227 -20.48 -2.02 14.12
N ASN A 228 -21.33 -2.23 15.12
CA ASN A 228 -22.38 -3.23 15.08
C ASN A 228 -23.50 -2.86 14.08
N GLU A 229 -23.99 -1.62 14.10
CA GLU A 229 -25.02 -1.15 13.18
C GLU A 229 -24.55 -1.18 11.72
N LYS A 230 -23.31 -0.73 11.45
CA LYS A 230 -22.79 -0.62 10.09
C LYS A 230 -22.29 -1.95 9.53
N PHE A 231 -21.65 -2.77 10.37
CA PHE A 231 -20.90 -3.94 9.93
C PHE A 231 -21.28 -5.23 10.64
N GLY A 232 -22.18 -5.20 11.63
CA GLY A 232 -22.52 -6.37 12.45
C GLY A 232 -21.35 -6.88 13.27
N ILE A 233 -20.35 -6.04 13.55
CA ILE A 233 -19.14 -6.41 14.30
C ILE A 233 -19.41 -6.28 15.80
N VAL A 234 -18.92 -7.25 16.57
CA VAL A 234 -18.81 -7.13 18.03
C VAL A 234 -17.35 -6.98 18.45
N GLU A 235 -17.09 -6.58 19.69
CA GLU A 235 -15.72 -6.33 20.15
C GLU A 235 -14.79 -7.55 19.97
N GLU A 236 -15.30 -8.76 20.22
CA GLU A 236 -14.54 -10.01 20.10
C GLU A 236 -14.05 -10.27 18.66
N ASP A 237 -14.80 -9.84 17.65
CA ASP A 237 -14.39 -10.00 16.24
C ASP A 237 -13.11 -9.21 15.91
N LEU A 238 -12.76 -8.20 16.72
CA LEU A 238 -11.52 -7.44 16.53
C LEU A 238 -10.27 -8.27 16.87
N ILE A 239 -10.40 -9.36 17.63
CA ILE A 239 -9.29 -10.26 17.99
C ILE A 239 -8.81 -11.05 16.77
N SER A 240 -9.75 -11.45 15.91
CA SER A 240 -9.52 -12.17 14.65
C SER A 240 -9.49 -11.23 13.44
N ALA A 241 -9.37 -9.92 13.68
CA ALA A 241 -9.27 -8.92 12.65
C ALA A 241 -7.82 -8.61 12.27
N GLU A 242 -7.61 -8.39 10.99
CA GLU A 242 -6.40 -7.81 10.44
C GLU A 242 -6.77 -6.42 9.91
N LEU A 243 -6.60 -5.40 10.74
CA LEU A 243 -6.94 -4.02 10.42
C LEU A 243 -5.69 -3.15 10.39
N GLU A 244 -5.58 -2.40 9.32
CA GLU A 244 -4.44 -1.63 8.91
C GLU A 244 -4.85 -0.17 8.81
N VAL A 245 -4.07 0.70 9.44
CA VAL A 245 -4.25 2.13 9.37
C VAL A 245 -3.21 2.70 8.43
N VAL A 246 -3.70 3.38 7.40
CA VAL A 246 -2.89 3.95 6.31
C VAL A 246 -3.25 5.42 6.11
N PRO A 247 -2.39 6.22 5.47
CA PRO A 247 -2.77 7.56 5.03
C PRO A 247 -4.03 7.57 4.15
N ALA A 248 -5.02 8.35 4.56
CA ALA A 248 -6.23 8.56 3.77
C ALA A 248 -5.95 9.43 2.54
N GLY A 249 -6.78 9.28 1.51
CA GLY A 249 -6.78 10.11 0.31
C GLY A 249 -6.00 9.53 -0.86
N VAL A 250 -6.17 10.17 -2.01
CA VAL A 250 -5.66 9.67 -3.30
C VAL A 250 -4.26 10.18 -3.63
N ALA A 251 -3.55 9.42 -4.47
CA ALA A 251 -2.36 9.83 -5.20
C ALA A 251 -2.62 11.11 -6.00
N ARG A 252 -1.60 11.97 -6.10
CA ARG A 252 -1.67 13.27 -6.77
C ARG A 252 -0.38 13.60 -7.50
N ASP A 253 -0.51 14.39 -8.56
CA ASP A 253 0.64 15.06 -9.16
C ASP A 253 1.29 16.03 -8.16
N VAL A 254 2.61 16.09 -8.18
CA VAL A 254 3.46 16.96 -7.38
C VAL A 254 4.29 17.85 -8.29
N GLY A 255 4.39 19.13 -7.95
CA GLY A 255 5.08 20.14 -8.75
C GLY A 255 4.12 20.92 -9.65
N TRP A 256 4.51 22.14 -10.02
CA TRP A 256 3.73 23.00 -10.92
C TRP A 256 3.65 22.41 -12.33
N ASP A 257 4.68 21.68 -12.71
CA ASP A 257 4.82 20.93 -13.95
C ASP A 257 4.16 19.55 -13.91
N ARG A 258 3.68 19.10 -12.74
CA ARG A 258 3.10 17.77 -12.53
C ARG A 258 4.05 16.63 -12.91
N GLY A 259 5.37 16.86 -12.80
CA GLY A 259 6.39 15.91 -13.23
C GLY A 259 6.65 14.76 -12.25
N LEU A 260 6.00 14.76 -11.09
CA LEU A 260 6.21 13.79 -10.02
C LEU A 260 4.86 13.28 -9.48
N THR A 261 4.87 12.07 -8.92
CA THR A 261 3.69 11.46 -8.30
C THR A 261 3.91 11.38 -6.79
N GLY A 262 2.94 11.88 -6.02
CA GLY A 262 2.93 11.81 -4.56
C GLY A 262 1.82 10.89 -4.08
N ALA A 263 2.17 9.81 -3.38
CA ALA A 263 1.22 8.84 -2.85
C ALA A 263 1.79 8.04 -1.68
N TYR A 264 0.91 7.43 -0.89
CA TYR A 264 1.29 6.41 0.08
C TYR A 264 1.61 5.08 -0.61
N GLY A 265 2.54 4.32 -0.03
CA GLY A 265 2.86 2.96 -0.47
C GLY A 265 3.57 2.89 -1.82
N GLN A 266 4.26 3.94 -2.27
CA GLN A 266 5.06 3.84 -3.50
C GLN A 266 6.23 2.86 -3.37
N ASP A 267 6.74 2.71 -2.14
CA ASP A 267 7.81 1.78 -1.80
C ASP A 267 7.45 0.38 -2.33
N ASP A 268 8.26 -0.04 -3.30
CA ASP A 268 8.14 -1.19 -4.18
C ASP A 268 6.81 -1.44 -4.91
N ARG A 269 5.68 -0.80 -4.54
CA ARG A 269 4.47 -0.85 -5.38
C ARG A 269 4.67 -0.17 -6.74
N SER A 270 5.64 0.74 -6.86
CA SER A 270 6.12 1.20 -8.18
C SER A 270 6.72 0.06 -9.02
N CYS A 271 7.50 -0.82 -8.40
CA CYS A 271 8.08 -1.99 -9.04
C CYS A 271 7.02 -3.05 -9.30
N VAL A 272 6.07 -3.25 -8.37
CA VAL A 272 4.91 -4.14 -8.56
C VAL A 272 4.12 -3.72 -9.79
N PHE A 273 3.75 -2.44 -9.87
CA PHE A 273 2.95 -1.94 -10.97
C PHE A 273 3.68 -2.06 -12.32
N THR A 274 4.95 -1.65 -12.37
CA THR A 274 5.74 -1.70 -13.62
C THR A 274 6.01 -3.13 -14.07
N SER A 275 6.33 -4.05 -13.16
CA SER A 275 6.55 -5.47 -13.49
C SER A 275 5.24 -6.20 -13.82
N LEU A 276 4.11 -5.81 -13.22
CA LEU A 276 2.77 -6.27 -13.60
C LEU A 276 2.46 -5.87 -15.05
N LYS A 277 2.65 -4.60 -15.40
CA LYS A 277 2.44 -4.12 -16.78
C LYS A 277 3.35 -4.87 -17.76
N ALA A 278 4.62 -5.05 -17.41
CA ALA A 278 5.56 -5.80 -18.23
C ALA A 278 5.12 -7.25 -18.47
N ILE A 279 4.73 -8.00 -17.43
CA ILE A 279 4.34 -9.41 -17.61
C ILE A 279 3.03 -9.56 -18.38
N ILE A 280 2.10 -8.59 -18.27
CA ILE A 280 0.87 -8.58 -19.05
C ILE A 280 1.14 -8.38 -20.54
N ASP A 281 2.03 -7.45 -20.88
CA ASP A 281 2.33 -7.06 -22.26
C ASP A 281 3.21 -8.10 -23.00
N ILE A 282 3.91 -8.97 -22.25
CA ILE A 282 4.68 -10.07 -22.81
C ILE A 282 3.75 -11.10 -23.49
N LYS A 283 3.97 -11.33 -24.79
CA LYS A 283 3.20 -12.31 -25.58
C LYS A 283 3.91 -13.66 -25.73
N ASN A 284 5.12 -13.67 -26.29
CA ASN A 284 5.82 -14.92 -26.67
C ASN A 284 7.28 -14.89 -26.20
N PRO A 285 7.55 -15.03 -24.89
CA PRO A 285 8.90 -14.93 -24.37
C PRO A 285 9.74 -16.15 -24.76
N GLN A 286 11.06 -15.98 -24.88
CA GLN A 286 11.97 -17.09 -25.21
C GLN A 286 12.17 -18.02 -24.02
N LYS A 287 12.48 -17.45 -22.85
CA LYS A 287 12.48 -18.15 -21.55
C LYS A 287 11.19 -17.87 -20.80
N THR A 288 10.78 -18.77 -19.92
CA THR A 288 9.63 -18.51 -19.04
C THR A 288 9.87 -17.24 -18.24
N ALA A 289 8.87 -16.35 -18.23
CA ALA A 289 8.87 -15.15 -17.42
C ALA A 289 8.02 -15.39 -16.19
N LEU A 290 8.53 -15.01 -15.02
CA LEU A 290 7.89 -15.14 -13.73
C LEU A 290 8.00 -13.81 -12.99
N VAL A 291 6.88 -13.31 -12.48
CA VAL A 291 6.86 -12.20 -11.52
C VAL A 291 6.26 -12.72 -10.22
N LEU A 292 6.97 -12.50 -9.13
CA LEU A 292 6.53 -12.83 -7.77
C LEU A 292 6.27 -11.54 -7.02
N PHE A 293 5.05 -11.39 -6.53
CA PHE A 293 4.64 -10.32 -5.65
C PHE A 293 4.48 -10.88 -4.24
N VAL A 294 5.32 -10.41 -3.32
CA VAL A 294 5.47 -10.98 -1.97
C VAL A 294 5.03 -9.99 -0.87
N ASP A 295 4.85 -10.49 0.35
CA ASP A 295 4.61 -9.71 1.58
C ASP A 295 5.72 -10.09 2.58
N LYS A 296 6.04 -9.20 3.53
CA LYS A 296 7.08 -9.35 4.56
C LYS A 296 8.50 -9.34 3.98
N GLU A 297 8.85 -8.27 3.27
CA GLU A 297 10.26 -7.96 2.93
C GLU A 297 11.14 -7.82 4.19
#